data_AF-A0A645DL11-F1
#
_entry.id   AF-A0A645DL11-F1
#
_cell.length_a   1.000
_cell.length_b   1.000
_cell.length_c   1.000
_cell.angle_alpha   90.00
_cell.angle_beta   90.00
_cell.angle_gamma   90.00
#
_symmetry.space_group_name_H-M   'P 1'
#
loop_
_entity.id
_entity.type
_entity.pdbx_description
1 polymer ?
#
loop_
_entity_poly.entity_id
_entity_poly.type
_entity_poly.pdbx_seq_one_letter_code
_entity_poly.pdbx_strand_id
1 'polypeptide(L)'
;MNSYSVLEVANWFLSKESMTPKKLQKLVYYFVAWSYALFNENLVNDTEFEAWVHGPVSPELYKEYKGYGWRDIDQCKDNSSIFDGKTQDLLESIWITYGDKSANELEALTHQEDPWRRARAGLDTYDSSNEKISPEVMREYYGSIYIGD
;
A
#
# COMPACT_ATOMS: atom_id res chain seq x y z
N MET A 1 -8.83 -7.52 -14.51
CA MET A 1 -8.85 -6.05 -14.75
C MET A 1 -7.54 -5.66 -15.42
N ASN A 2 -7.29 -4.37 -15.70
CA ASN A 2 -5.96 -3.99 -16.16
C ASN A 2 -4.93 -4.07 -15.02
N SER A 3 -3.66 -4.25 -15.38
CA SER A 3 -2.55 -4.16 -14.42
C SER A 3 -1.83 -2.82 -14.63
N TYR A 4 -1.38 -2.23 -13.53
CA TYR A 4 -0.79 -0.90 -13.46
C TYR A 4 0.59 -0.99 -12.80
N SER A 5 1.42 0.00 -13.05
CA SER A 5 2.67 0.19 -12.31
C SER A 5 2.41 0.74 -10.91
N VAL A 6 3.32 0.48 -9.99
CA VAL A 6 3.30 1.03 -8.63
C VAL A 6 3.33 2.57 -8.66
N LEU A 7 4.00 3.15 -9.66
CA LEU A 7 4.09 4.60 -9.85
C LEU A 7 2.80 5.21 -10.36
N GLU A 8 2.04 4.52 -11.24
CA GLU A 8 0.72 5.01 -11.66
C GLU A 8 -0.24 5.11 -10.47
N VAL A 9 -0.27 4.06 -9.64
CA VAL A 9 -1.09 4.03 -8.41
C VAL A 9 -0.62 5.08 -7.41
N ALA A 10 0.69 5.23 -7.22
CA ALA A 10 1.25 6.27 -6.35
C ALA A 10 0.88 7.68 -6.82
N ASN A 11 0.99 7.96 -8.13
CA ASN A 11 0.61 9.24 -8.72
C ASN A 11 -0.88 9.52 -8.55
N TRP A 12 -1.73 8.50 -8.55
CA TRP A 12 -3.15 8.68 -8.26
C TRP A 12 -3.35 9.24 -6.85
N PHE A 13 -2.70 8.66 -5.83
CA PHE A 13 -2.77 9.20 -4.46
C PHE A 13 -2.12 10.58 -4.34
N LEU A 14 -0.97 10.80 -4.99
CA LEU A 14 -0.30 12.11 -5.04
C LEU A 14 -1.09 13.16 -5.82
N SER A 15 -2.07 12.79 -6.64
CA SER A 15 -2.97 13.75 -7.27
C SER A 15 -4.00 14.32 -6.30
N LYS A 16 -4.29 13.62 -5.19
CA LYS A 16 -5.24 14.07 -4.17
C LYS A 16 -4.61 15.12 -3.25
N GLU A 17 -3.39 14.86 -2.78
CA GLU A 17 -2.62 15.78 -1.95
C GLU A 17 -1.13 15.44 -1.94
N SER A 18 -0.31 16.39 -1.48
CA SER A 18 1.08 16.14 -1.11
C SER A 18 1.18 15.28 0.15
N MET A 19 2.13 14.36 0.19
CA MET A 19 2.30 13.47 1.36
C MET A 19 3.72 12.92 1.50
N THR A 20 4.09 12.53 2.72
CA THR A 20 5.36 11.84 2.97
C THR A 20 5.47 10.51 2.21
N PRO A 21 6.70 10.08 1.83
CA PRO A 21 6.92 8.78 1.21
C PRO A 21 6.36 7.61 2.03
N LYS A 22 6.41 7.72 3.37
CA LYS A 22 5.88 6.69 4.26
C LYS A 22 4.37 6.56 4.15
N LYS A 23 3.62 7.66 4.12
CA LYS A 23 2.15 7.63 3.91
C LYS A 23 1.81 7.01 2.55
N LEU A 24 2.51 7.45 1.50
CA LEU A 24 2.31 6.95 0.14
C LEU A 24 2.52 5.45 0.04
N GLN A 25 3.59 4.92 0.64
CA GLN A 25 3.85 3.47 0.73
C GLN A 25 2.68 2.69 1.33
N LYS A 26 2.06 3.21 2.40
CA LYS A 26 0.93 2.53 3.04
C LYS A 26 -0.34 2.60 2.22
N LEU A 27 -0.63 3.72 1.56
CA LEU A 27 -1.81 3.83 0.68
C LEU A 27 -1.71 2.88 -0.52
N VAL A 28 -0.54 2.81 -1.16
CA VAL A 28 -0.31 1.88 -2.28
C VAL A 28 -0.36 0.43 -1.80
N TYR A 29 0.19 0.12 -0.63
CA TYR A 29 0.07 -1.20 0.00
C TYR A 29 -1.41 -1.60 0.20
N TYR A 30 -2.23 -0.73 0.79
CA TYR A 30 -3.64 -1.02 1.01
C TYR A 30 -4.38 -1.25 -0.31
N PHE A 31 -4.08 -0.48 -1.36
CA PHE A 31 -4.64 -0.74 -2.69
C PHE A 31 -4.34 -2.17 -3.18
N VAL A 32 -3.08 -2.62 -3.10
CA VAL A 32 -2.69 -3.97 -3.52
C VAL A 32 -3.34 -5.04 -2.64
N ALA A 33 -3.33 -4.84 -1.32
CA ALA A 33 -3.87 -5.83 -0.40
C ALA A 33 -5.39 -6.02 -0.57
N TRP A 34 -6.12 -4.92 -0.76
CA TRP A 34 -7.55 -4.97 -1.05
C TRP A 34 -7.86 -5.45 -2.47
N SER A 35 -6.98 -5.27 -3.45
CA SER A 35 -7.16 -5.86 -4.79
C SER A 35 -7.12 -7.39 -4.72
N TYR A 36 -6.21 -7.95 -3.93
CA TYR A 36 -6.17 -9.38 -3.66
C TYR A 36 -7.44 -9.87 -2.96
N ALA A 37 -7.93 -9.14 -1.95
CA ALA A 37 -9.12 -9.55 -1.19
C ALA A 37 -10.42 -9.49 -2.00
N LEU A 38 -10.65 -8.42 -2.76
CA LEU A 38 -11.92 -8.17 -3.44
C LEU A 38 -11.99 -8.81 -4.83
N PHE A 39 -10.85 -8.94 -5.50
CA PHE A 39 -10.80 -9.35 -6.90
C PHE A 39 -9.98 -10.61 -7.13
N ASN A 40 -9.25 -11.10 -6.10
CA ASN A 40 -8.35 -12.24 -6.21
C ASN A 40 -7.30 -12.03 -7.32
N GLU A 41 -6.92 -10.77 -7.59
CA GLU A 41 -5.99 -10.36 -8.64
C GLU A 41 -4.96 -9.37 -8.08
N ASN A 42 -3.72 -9.47 -8.57
CA ASN A 42 -2.72 -8.43 -8.37
C ASN A 42 -2.88 -7.34 -9.44
N LEU A 43 -3.17 -6.11 -9.01
CA LEU A 43 -3.27 -4.97 -9.92
C LEU A 43 -1.98 -4.19 -10.07
N VAL A 44 -0.94 -4.52 -9.30
CA VAL A 44 0.39 -3.90 -9.38
C VAL A 44 1.46 -4.97 -9.60
N ASN A 45 1.96 -5.10 -10.83
CA ASN A 45 2.80 -6.24 -11.24
C ASN A 45 4.31 -5.96 -11.30
N ASP A 46 4.73 -4.73 -11.01
CA ASP A 46 6.12 -4.28 -11.08
C ASP A 46 6.79 -4.15 -9.69
N THR A 47 6.12 -4.62 -8.62
CA THR A 47 6.66 -4.66 -7.26
C THR A 47 6.07 -5.80 -6.45
N GLU A 48 6.82 -6.25 -5.44
CA GLU A 48 6.32 -7.09 -4.35
C GLU A 48 6.58 -6.38 -3.02
N PHE A 49 5.57 -6.31 -2.15
CA PHE A 49 5.72 -5.63 -0.87
C PHE A 49 6.52 -6.47 0.12
N GLU A 50 7.47 -5.83 0.81
CA GLU A 50 8.33 -6.42 1.81
C GLU A 50 7.98 -5.90 3.22
N ALA A 51 8.20 -6.72 4.24
CA ALA A 51 7.82 -6.42 5.62
C ALA A 51 8.90 -5.68 6.41
N TRP A 52 9.19 -4.44 6.00
CA TRP A 52 10.22 -3.60 6.61
C TRP A 52 9.86 -3.18 8.05
N VAL A 53 10.83 -2.60 8.77
CA VAL A 53 10.69 -2.18 10.18
C VAL A 53 9.51 -1.22 10.40
N HIS A 54 9.27 -0.32 9.45
CA HIS A 54 8.22 0.71 9.53
C HIS A 54 6.97 0.33 8.71
N GLY A 55 6.63 -0.96 8.69
CA GLY A 55 5.49 -1.51 7.97
C GLY A 55 5.84 -2.02 6.56
N PRO A 56 4.81 -2.38 5.76
CA PRO A 56 4.96 -2.86 4.38
C PRO A 56 5.54 -1.80 3.44
N VAL A 57 6.49 -2.17 2.59
CA VAL A 57 7.17 -1.27 1.65
C VAL A 57 7.33 -1.94 0.29
N SER A 58 7.00 -1.22 -0.78
CA SER A 58 7.44 -1.52 -2.14
C SER A 58 8.88 -1.01 -2.33
N PRO A 59 9.86 -1.88 -2.62
CA PRO A 59 11.25 -1.47 -2.86
C PRO A 59 11.39 -0.49 -4.04
N GLU A 60 10.62 -0.68 -5.11
CA GLU A 60 10.59 0.16 -6.30
C GLU A 60 10.10 1.57 -5.96
N LEU A 61 8.98 1.67 -5.24
CA LEU A 61 8.44 2.95 -4.79
C LEU A 61 9.35 3.64 -3.77
N TYR A 62 10.03 2.86 -2.93
CA TYR A 62 11.01 3.41 -1.98
C TYR A 62 12.22 3.99 -2.72
N LYS A 63 12.73 3.27 -3.72
CA LYS A 63 13.86 3.73 -4.54
C LYS A 63 13.58 5.07 -5.21
N GLU A 64 12.36 5.27 -5.70
CA GLU A 64 11.92 6.52 -6.31
C GLU A 64 11.90 7.68 -5.32
N TYR A 65 11.28 7.49 -4.14
CA TYR A 65 10.99 8.60 -3.24
C TYR A 65 11.90 8.72 -2.00
N LYS A 66 12.89 7.84 -1.80
CA LYS A 66 13.78 7.87 -0.62
C LYS A 66 14.52 9.21 -0.44
N GLY A 67 14.76 9.97 -1.51
CA GLY A 67 15.43 11.28 -1.46
C GLY A 67 14.63 12.37 -0.73
N TYR A 68 13.33 12.18 -0.56
CA TYR A 68 12.48 13.09 0.21
C TYR A 68 12.68 12.90 1.72
N GLY A 69 13.02 11.69 2.16
CA GLY A 69 13.11 11.34 3.58
C GLY A 69 11.77 11.55 4.27
N TRP A 70 11.73 12.53 5.17
CA TRP A 70 10.53 12.91 5.93
C TRP A 70 9.72 14.04 5.31
N ARG A 71 10.22 14.64 4.22
CA ARG A 71 9.55 15.74 3.53
C ARG A 71 8.43 15.19 2.66
N ASP A 72 7.41 16.02 2.45
CA ASP A 72 6.32 15.67 1.54
C ASP A 72 6.81 15.63 0.08
N ILE A 73 6.26 14.68 -0.65
CA ILE A 73 6.32 14.63 -2.10
C ILE A 73 5.23 15.59 -2.61
N ASP A 74 5.60 16.44 -3.57
CA ASP A 74 4.67 17.42 -4.13
C ASP A 74 3.47 16.74 -4.81
N GLN A 75 2.30 17.38 -4.70
CA GLN A 75 1.08 16.94 -5.37
C GLN A 75 1.32 16.95 -6.89
N CYS A 76 0.93 15.87 -7.58
CA CYS A 76 1.05 15.78 -9.03
C CYS A 76 -0.29 16.03 -9.74
N LYS A 77 -0.27 16.05 -11.08
CA LYS A 77 -1.49 16.17 -11.87
C LYS A 77 -2.34 14.91 -11.73
N ASP A 78 -3.66 15.09 -11.84
CA ASP A 78 -4.62 13.98 -11.92
C ASP A 78 -4.29 13.04 -13.09
N ASN A 79 -4.26 11.75 -12.78
CA ASN A 79 -4.05 10.65 -13.73
C ASN A 79 -5.21 9.63 -13.69
N SER A 80 -6.34 9.99 -13.09
CA SER A 80 -7.53 9.14 -12.93
C SER A 80 -7.99 8.46 -14.23
N SER A 81 -7.82 9.11 -15.38
CA SER A 81 -8.24 8.60 -16.69
C SER A 81 -7.50 7.34 -17.16
N ILE A 82 -6.41 6.95 -16.51
CA ILE A 82 -5.65 5.72 -16.82
C ILE A 82 -6.38 4.47 -16.29
N PHE A 83 -7.16 4.62 -15.22
CA PHE A 83 -7.73 3.50 -14.48
C PHE A 83 -9.11 3.12 -15.02
N ASP A 84 -9.37 1.81 -15.10
CA ASP A 84 -10.72 1.31 -15.35
C ASP A 84 -11.65 1.60 -14.16
N GLY A 85 -12.97 1.58 -14.40
CA GLY A 85 -13.95 2.01 -13.40
C GLY A 85 -13.86 1.24 -12.07
N LYS A 86 -13.63 -0.08 -12.13
CA LYS A 86 -13.51 -0.90 -10.91
C LYS A 86 -12.24 -0.56 -10.12
N THR A 87 -11.15 -0.30 -10.82
CA THR A 87 -9.89 0.11 -10.20
C THR A 87 -10.03 1.50 -9.57
N GLN A 88 -10.70 2.42 -10.25
CA GLN A 88 -10.98 3.75 -9.74
C GLN A 88 -11.85 3.70 -8.47
N ASP A 89 -12.88 2.85 -8.45
CA ASP A 89 -13.73 2.65 -7.27
C ASP A 89 -12.92 2.12 -6.07
N LEU A 90 -11.97 1.21 -6.31
CA LEU A 90 -11.08 0.72 -5.26
C LEU A 90 -10.15 1.84 -4.76
N LEU A 91 -9.51 2.59 -5.65
CA LEU A 91 -8.63 3.70 -5.28
C LEU A 91 -9.35 4.74 -4.43
N GLU A 92 -10.57 5.13 -4.81
CA GLU A 92 -11.40 6.03 -4.02
C GLU A 92 -11.80 5.42 -2.67
N SER A 93 -12.11 4.13 -2.62
CA SER A 93 -12.42 3.44 -1.35
C SER A 93 -11.22 3.44 -0.39
N ILE A 94 -10.00 3.22 -0.90
CA ILE A 94 -8.78 3.34 -0.12
C ILE A 94 -8.58 4.78 0.36
N TRP A 95 -8.78 5.76 -0.52
CA TRP A 95 -8.64 7.17 -0.19
C TRP A 95 -9.60 7.59 0.93
N ILE A 96 -10.88 7.24 0.82
CA ILE A 96 -11.90 7.55 1.82
C ILE A 96 -11.58 6.88 3.17
N THR A 97 -11.05 5.66 3.16
CA THR A 97 -10.81 4.87 4.38
C THR A 97 -9.51 5.25 5.10
N TYR A 98 -8.45 5.53 4.34
CA TYR A 98 -7.09 5.66 4.85
C TYR A 98 -6.43 7.01 4.54
N GLY A 99 -6.99 7.79 3.60
CA GLY A 99 -6.40 9.03 3.11
C GLY A 99 -6.23 10.11 4.17
N ASP A 100 -7.16 10.23 5.12
CA ASP A 100 -7.06 11.22 6.21
C ASP A 100 -6.06 10.82 7.32
N LYS A 101 -5.55 9.59 7.30
CA LYS A 101 -4.63 9.09 8.34
C LYS A 101 -3.21 9.59 8.10
N SER A 102 -2.51 9.91 9.18
CA SER A 102 -1.08 10.21 9.14
C SER A 102 -0.24 8.97 8.82
N ALA A 103 0.99 9.19 8.38
CA ALA A 103 1.95 8.11 8.13
C ALA A 103 2.17 7.22 9.38
N ASN A 104 2.10 7.79 10.58
CA ASN A 104 2.29 7.05 11.83
C ASN A 104 1.06 6.25 12.23
N GLU A 105 -0.15 6.77 11.99
CA GLU A 105 -1.38 6.00 12.19
C GLU A 105 -1.44 4.81 11.24
N LEU A 106 -1.07 5.00 9.96
CA LEU A 106 -1.00 3.91 8.98
C LEU A 106 0.08 2.88 9.35
N GLU A 107 1.24 3.31 9.85
CA GLU A 107 2.24 2.37 10.41
C GLU A 107 1.63 1.56 11.57
N ALA A 108 1.02 2.23 12.54
CA ALA A 108 0.43 1.60 13.71
C ALA A 108 -0.68 0.58 13.33
N LEU A 109 -1.47 0.88 12.29
CA LEU A 109 -2.43 -0.07 11.72
C LEU A 109 -1.71 -1.28 11.13
N THR A 110 -0.80 -1.08 10.17
CA THR A 110 -0.11 -2.20 9.52
C THR A 110 0.69 -3.08 10.49
N HIS A 111 1.20 -2.54 11.60
CA HIS A 111 1.87 -3.32 12.63
C HIS A 111 0.94 -4.25 13.42
N GLN A 112 -0.37 -3.99 13.40
CA GLN A 112 -1.39 -4.84 14.04
C GLN A 112 -1.97 -5.88 13.07
N GLU A 113 -1.74 -5.72 11.77
CA GLU A 113 -2.35 -6.52 10.71
C GLU A 113 -1.55 -7.80 10.41
N ASP A 114 -2.24 -8.92 10.18
CA ASP A 114 -1.61 -10.24 9.98
C ASP A 114 -0.56 -10.29 8.85
N PRO A 115 -0.76 -9.68 7.66
CA PRO A 115 0.18 -9.85 6.56
C PRO A 115 1.59 -9.38 6.91
N TRP A 116 1.73 -8.21 7.53
CA TRP A 116 3.03 -7.70 7.96
C TRP A 116 3.61 -8.50 9.13
N ARG A 117 2.77 -8.84 10.14
CA ARG A 117 3.22 -9.59 11.32
C ARG A 117 3.72 -10.99 10.96
N ARG A 118 3.02 -11.70 10.07
CA ARG A 118 3.41 -13.04 9.63
C ARG A 118 4.71 -13.03 8.83
N ALA A 119 4.89 -12.05 7.95
CA ALA A 119 6.14 -11.89 7.19
C ALA A 119 7.35 -11.53 8.09
N ARG A 120 7.11 -11.00 9.30
CA ARG A 120 8.15 -10.72 10.31
C ARG A 120 8.23 -11.74 11.44
N ALA A 121 7.58 -12.90 11.29
CA ALA A 121 7.59 -13.92 12.34
C ALA A 121 9.03 -14.35 12.67
N GLY A 122 9.40 -14.25 13.95
CA GLY A 122 10.74 -14.60 14.44
C GLY A 122 11.78 -13.47 14.39
N LEU A 123 11.38 -12.25 13.98
CA LEU A 123 12.23 -11.06 14.01
C LEU A 123 11.92 -10.17 15.22
N ASP A 124 12.94 -9.49 15.74
CA ASP A 124 12.75 -8.46 16.75
C ASP A 124 12.12 -7.18 16.14
N THR A 125 11.61 -6.30 17.00
CA THR A 125 10.89 -5.08 16.59
C THR A 125 11.68 -4.21 15.63
N TYR A 126 13.01 -4.14 15.80
CA TYR A 126 13.88 -3.27 15.02
C TYR A 126 14.74 -4.00 13.98
N ASP A 127 14.55 -5.32 13.83
CA ASP A 127 15.31 -6.08 12.84
C ASP A 127 14.88 -5.68 11.42
N SER A 128 15.87 -5.35 10.59
CA SER A 128 15.64 -5.15 9.16
C SER A 128 15.10 -6.43 8.54
N SER A 129 14.15 -6.30 7.62
CA SER A 129 13.60 -7.41 6.87
C SER A 129 13.30 -6.96 5.45
N ASN A 130 13.57 -7.86 4.51
CA ASN A 130 13.14 -7.82 3.11
C ASN A 130 12.24 -9.02 2.78
N GLU A 131 11.66 -9.65 3.81
CA GLU A 131 10.74 -10.78 3.62
C GLU A 131 9.49 -10.29 2.89
N LYS A 132 9.15 -10.99 1.81
CA LYS A 132 7.99 -10.66 0.99
C LYS A 132 6.71 -10.98 1.74
N ILE A 133 5.74 -10.09 1.65
CA ILE A 133 4.41 -10.29 2.22
C ILE A 133 3.59 -11.13 1.23
N SER A 134 3.13 -12.29 1.68
CA SER A 134 2.38 -13.23 0.85
C SER A 134 1.06 -12.61 0.35
N PRO A 135 0.79 -12.64 -0.97
CA PRO A 135 -0.51 -12.31 -1.55
C PRO A 135 -1.67 -13.09 -0.95
N GLU A 136 -1.46 -14.38 -0.66
CA GLU A 136 -2.47 -15.24 -0.06
C GLU A 136 -2.86 -14.75 1.33
N VAL A 137 -1.87 -14.36 2.14
CA VAL A 137 -2.12 -13.82 3.48
C VAL A 137 -2.82 -12.45 3.41
N MET A 138 -2.46 -11.59 2.45
CA MET A 138 -3.21 -10.34 2.22
C MET A 138 -4.68 -10.63 1.90
N ARG A 139 -4.93 -11.51 0.92
CA ARG A 139 -6.28 -11.90 0.51
C ARG A 139 -7.09 -12.43 1.68
N GLU A 140 -6.53 -13.35 2.46
CA GLU A 140 -7.20 -13.97 3.61
C GLU A 140 -7.55 -12.93 4.67
N TYR A 141 -6.58 -12.10 5.06
CA TYR A 141 -6.77 -11.12 6.13
C TYR A 141 -7.80 -10.04 5.75
N TYR A 142 -7.60 -9.33 4.64
CA TYR A 142 -8.52 -8.26 4.24
C TYR A 142 -9.87 -8.80 3.75
N GLY A 143 -9.90 -10.02 3.19
CA GLY A 143 -11.14 -10.73 2.89
C GLY A 143 -11.96 -11.03 4.14
N SER A 144 -11.32 -11.39 5.26
CA SER A 144 -12.01 -11.60 6.54
C SER A 144 -12.63 -10.31 7.08
N ILE A 145 -11.97 -9.16 6.91
CA ILE A 145 -12.51 -7.84 7.30
C ILE A 145 -13.77 -7.50 6.48
N TYR A 146 -13.78 -7.86 5.19
CA TYR A 146 -14.89 -7.57 4.29
C TYR A 146 -16.14 -8.40 4.56
N ILE A 147 -15.95 -9.70 4.83
CA ILE A 147 -17.06 -10.66 5.01
C ILE A 147 -17.74 -10.49 6.37
N GLY A 148 -17.03 -9.89 7.34
CA GLY A 148 -17.55 -9.55 8.65
C GLY A 148 -17.57 -10.75 9.61
N ASP A 149 -16.99 -10.52 10.78
CA ASP A 149 -17.65 -10.85 12.04
C ASP A 149 -18.50 -9.65 12.48
#